data_AF-A0A2S3ITS1-F1
#
_entry.id   AF-A0A2S3ITS1-F1
#
_cell.length_a   1.000
_cell.length_b   1.000
_cell.length_c   1.000
_cell.angle_alpha   90.00
_cell.angle_beta   90.00
_cell.angle_gamma   90.00
#
_symmetry.space_group_name_H-M   'P 1'
#
loop_
_entity.id
_entity.type
_entity.pdbx_description
1 polymer ?
#
loop_
_entity_poly.entity_id
_entity_poly.type
_entity_poly.pdbx_seq_one_letter_code
_entity_poly.pdbx_strand_id
1 'polypeptide(L)'
;MRRSPLVFPLGVALLLAVAATLPAPSRAEWAAVPDVNGLVIKQVGQFAVLVYGLAHRKDLAFVGVVRGQTQEAVGGGTNYRLVVAATKPGGDGSAAEYDCLVWGVPGSRSDTWKLRRFRKIQS
;
A
#
# COMPACT_ATOMS: atom_id res chain seq x y z
N MET A 1 -74.78 -13.74 6.56
CA MET A 1 -74.13 -13.99 5.25
C MET A 1 -72.80 -13.25 5.29
N ARG A 2 -71.67 -13.95 5.53
CA ARG A 2 -70.68 -14.48 4.56
C ARG A 2 -69.37 -13.65 4.55
N ARG A 3 -68.31 -14.31 5.06
CA ARG A 3 -66.88 -14.34 4.60
C ARG A 3 -65.90 -13.21 4.98
N SER A 4 -64.92 -13.54 5.83
CA SER A 4 -63.48 -13.13 5.75
C SER A 4 -62.77 -13.85 4.55
N PRO A 5 -61.52 -13.54 4.08
CA PRO A 5 -60.35 -12.94 4.80
C PRO A 5 -59.35 -12.03 3.99
N LEU A 6 -58.41 -11.42 4.74
CA LEU A 6 -56.97 -11.09 4.47
C LEU A 6 -56.50 -10.64 3.06
N VAL A 7 -55.89 -9.43 2.95
CA VAL A 7 -54.67 -9.20 2.13
C VAL A 7 -53.75 -8.11 2.75
N PHE A 8 -52.60 -8.60 3.25
CA PHE A 8 -51.22 -8.09 3.35
C PHE A 8 -50.83 -6.61 3.08
N PRO A 9 -49.82 -6.08 3.82
CA PRO A 9 -49.31 -4.72 3.70
C PRO A 9 -48.37 -4.59 2.48
N LEU A 10 -48.65 -3.66 1.58
CA LEU A 10 -47.82 -3.40 0.39
C LEU A 10 -47.15 -2.02 0.52
N GLY A 11 -46.00 -1.95 1.18
CA GLY A 11 -45.33 -0.66 1.38
C GLY A 11 -43.84 -0.71 1.73
N VAL A 12 -43.18 -1.86 1.62
CA VAL A 12 -41.73 -1.98 1.90
C VAL A 12 -41.08 -2.84 0.81
N ALA A 13 -41.01 -2.34 -0.42
CA ALA A 13 -40.36 -3.08 -1.51
C ALA A 13 -39.60 -2.20 -2.51
N LEU A 14 -39.26 -0.94 -2.18
CA LEU A 14 -38.57 -0.04 -3.12
C LEU A 14 -37.23 0.54 -2.60
N LEU A 15 -36.60 -0.09 -1.60
CA LEU A 15 -35.25 0.31 -1.16
C LEU A 15 -34.14 -0.71 -1.47
N LEU A 16 -34.46 -1.83 -2.12
CA LEU A 16 -33.49 -2.91 -2.36
C LEU A 16 -32.93 -2.97 -3.79
N ALA A 17 -33.35 -2.09 -4.71
CA ALA A 17 -32.95 -2.18 -6.12
C ALA A 17 -31.77 -1.28 -6.53
N VAL A 18 -31.11 -0.57 -5.59
CA VAL A 18 -30.00 0.37 -5.90
C VAL A 18 -28.64 -0.16 -5.41
N ALA A 19 -28.49 -1.46 -5.17
CA ALA A 19 -27.19 -2.05 -4.79
C ALA A 19 -26.47 -2.74 -5.97
N ALA A 20 -27.15 -3.03 -7.08
CA ALA A 20 -26.64 -3.92 -8.12
C ALA A 20 -25.85 -3.23 -9.26
N THR A 21 -25.71 -1.90 -9.25
CA THR A 21 -25.00 -1.16 -10.31
C THR A 21 -23.72 -0.47 -9.85
N LEU A 22 -23.34 -0.62 -8.58
CA LEU A 22 -22.05 -0.12 -8.14
C LEU A 22 -20.96 -0.98 -8.77
N PRO A 23 -20.00 -0.40 -9.52
CA PRO A 23 -18.86 -1.16 -9.99
C PRO A 23 -18.19 -1.80 -8.77
N ALA A 24 -17.94 -3.10 -8.84
CA ALA A 24 -17.16 -3.78 -7.80
C ALA A 24 -15.88 -2.98 -7.57
N PRO A 25 -15.42 -2.79 -6.31
CA PRO A 25 -14.18 -2.07 -6.06
C PRO A 25 -13.09 -2.76 -6.86
N SER A 26 -12.65 -2.12 -7.95
CA SER A 26 -11.53 -2.61 -8.73
C SER A 26 -10.35 -2.59 -7.78
N ARG A 27 -9.85 -3.78 -7.43
CA ARG A 27 -8.57 -3.88 -6.75
C ARG A 27 -7.59 -3.20 -7.69
N ALA A 28 -7.13 -2.00 -7.33
CA ALA A 28 -6.22 -1.26 -8.18
C ALA A 28 -5.06 -2.18 -8.54
N GLU A 29 -4.67 -2.21 -9.81
CA GLU A 29 -3.56 -3.07 -10.23
C GLU A 29 -2.22 -2.47 -9.77
N TRP A 30 -1.20 -3.32 -9.67
CA TRP A 30 0.15 -2.83 -9.43
C TRP A 30 0.67 -2.14 -10.69
N ALA A 31 0.86 -0.83 -10.62
CA ALA A 31 1.44 -0.03 -11.69
C ALA A 31 2.95 0.15 -11.46
N ALA A 32 3.75 0.11 -12.53
CA ALA A 32 5.18 0.41 -12.43
C ALA A 32 5.41 1.86 -12.01
N VAL A 33 6.42 2.08 -11.15
CA VAL A 33 6.87 3.44 -10.83
C VAL A 33 7.61 4.02 -12.03
N PRO A 34 7.15 5.13 -12.63
CA PRO A 34 7.75 5.68 -13.84
C PRO A 34 9.08 6.39 -13.56
N ASP A 35 9.20 7.06 -12.42
CA ASP A 35 10.42 7.73 -11.98
C ASP A 35 10.77 7.31 -10.56
N VAL A 36 11.77 6.44 -10.44
CA VAL A 36 12.30 5.99 -9.15
C VAL A 36 13.01 7.12 -8.39
N ASN A 37 13.39 8.19 -9.09
CA ASN A 37 14.00 9.37 -8.47
C ASN A 37 12.98 10.41 -7.98
N GLY A 38 11.69 10.18 -8.24
CA GLY A 38 10.62 11.04 -7.76
C GLY A 38 10.68 11.22 -6.25
N LEU A 39 10.43 12.45 -5.77
CA LEU A 39 10.64 12.84 -4.38
C LEU A 39 9.93 11.89 -3.39
N VAL A 40 8.65 11.60 -3.62
CA VAL A 40 7.87 10.70 -2.75
C VAL A 40 8.45 9.28 -2.77
N ILE A 41 8.87 8.79 -3.94
CA ILE A 41 9.43 7.43 -4.08
C ILE A 41 10.75 7.31 -3.32
N LYS A 42 11.64 8.31 -3.44
CA LYS A 42 12.89 8.37 -2.66
C LYS A 42 12.62 8.40 -1.16
N GLN A 43 11.67 9.23 -0.71
CA GLN A 43 11.33 9.32 0.70
C GLN A 43 10.77 7.99 1.25
N VAL A 44 9.91 7.30 0.50
CA VAL A 44 9.40 5.97 0.89
C VAL A 44 10.54 4.95 1.00
N GLY A 45 11.48 4.97 0.06
CA GLY A 45 12.68 4.11 0.12
C GLY A 45 13.56 4.41 1.34
N GLN A 46 13.84 5.68 1.61
CA GLN A 46 14.59 6.13 2.78
C GLN A 46 13.91 5.73 4.08
N PHE A 47 12.60 5.95 4.17
CA PHE A 47 11.77 5.54 5.31
C PHE A 47 11.90 4.03 5.56
N ALA A 48 11.81 3.21 4.51
CA ALA A 48 11.89 1.75 4.64
C ALA A 48 13.24 1.30 5.22
N VAL A 49 14.35 1.84 4.71
CA VAL A 49 15.70 1.52 5.19
C VAL A 49 15.90 1.99 6.63
N LEU A 50 15.50 3.23 6.94
CA LEU A 50 15.66 3.82 8.28
C LEU A 50 14.85 3.04 9.32
N VAL A 51 13.57 2.76 9.06
CA VAL A 51 12.71 2.04 10.01
C VAL A 51 13.20 0.63 10.22
N TYR A 52 13.61 -0.07 9.16
CA TYR A 52 14.18 -1.41 9.30
C TYR A 52 15.48 -1.40 10.11
N GLY A 53 16.38 -0.45 9.82
CA GLY A 53 17.65 -0.28 10.50
C GLY A 53 17.47 -0.06 12.01
N LEU A 54 16.57 0.86 12.38
CA LEU A 54 16.22 1.12 13.78
C LEU A 54 15.60 -0.11 14.46
N ALA A 55 14.60 -0.74 13.83
CA ALA A 55 13.89 -1.87 14.42
C ALA A 55 14.77 -3.11 14.65
N HIS A 56 15.77 -3.33 13.78
CA HIS A 56 16.63 -4.53 13.84
C HIS A 56 18.06 -4.24 14.31
N ARG A 57 18.33 -3.01 14.78
CA ARG A 57 19.68 -2.55 15.16
C ARG A 57 20.71 -2.84 14.05
N LYS A 58 20.32 -2.55 12.82
CA LYS A 58 21.17 -2.65 11.63
C LYS A 58 21.54 -1.25 11.18
N ASP A 59 22.83 -1.03 10.96
CA ASP A 59 23.30 0.20 10.34
C ASP A 59 23.25 0.02 8.82
N LEU A 60 22.22 0.58 8.19
CA LEU A 60 22.01 0.55 6.75
C LEU A 60 21.89 1.98 6.24
N ALA A 61 22.70 2.31 5.24
CA ALA A 61 22.64 3.59 4.55
C ALA A 61 21.86 3.43 3.24
N PHE A 62 20.79 4.20 3.09
CA PHE A 62 20.00 4.23 1.86
C PHE A 62 20.83 4.83 0.71
N VAL A 63 20.90 4.11 -0.41
CA VAL A 63 21.57 4.58 -1.64
C VAL A 63 20.53 5.11 -2.63
N GLY A 64 19.47 4.34 -2.88
CA GLY A 64 18.48 4.69 -3.89
C GLY A 64 17.38 3.65 -4.06
N VAL A 65 16.37 4.01 -4.85
CA VAL A 65 15.35 3.07 -5.34
C VAL A 65 15.79 2.56 -6.70
N VAL A 66 15.87 1.24 -6.86
CA VAL A 66 16.29 0.58 -8.10
C VAL A 66 15.11 0.45 -9.05
N ARG A 67 13.98 -0.03 -8.52
CA ARG A 67 12.72 -0.24 -9.26
C ARG A 67 11.57 -0.33 -8.28
N GLY A 68 10.33 -0.19 -8.75
CA GLY A 68 9.19 -0.32 -7.88
C GLY A 68 7.86 -0.36 -8.59
N GLN A 69 6.83 -0.68 -7.82
CA GLN A 69 5.44 -0.64 -8.22
C GLN A 69 4.61 0.03 -7.13
N THR A 70 3.51 0.67 -7.53
CA THR A 70 2.52 1.28 -6.64
C THR A 70 1.15 0.70 -6.91
N GLN A 71 0.31 0.71 -5.88
CA GLN A 71 -1.07 0.24 -5.95
C GLN A 71 -1.92 1.07 -4.99
N GLU A 72 -3.09 1.55 -5.41
CA GLU A 72 -4.06 2.14 -4.48
C GLU A 72 -4.48 1.10 -3.45
N ALA A 73 -4.37 1.45 -2.17
CA ALA A 73 -4.65 0.52 -1.10
C ALA A 73 -6.15 0.44 -0.81
N VAL A 74 -6.62 -0.77 -0.49
CA VAL A 74 -7.98 -0.98 0.00
C VAL A 74 -8.17 -0.20 1.30
N GLY A 75 -9.17 0.68 1.34
CA GLY A 75 -9.41 1.57 2.48
C GLY A 75 -8.62 2.89 2.45
N GLY A 76 -7.94 3.21 1.35
CA GLY A 76 -7.25 4.48 1.13
C GLY A 76 -5.73 4.42 1.32
N GLY A 77 -5.07 5.41 0.73
CA GLY A 77 -3.60 5.50 0.66
C GLY A 77 -3.01 4.63 -0.44
N THR A 78 -1.68 4.52 -0.44
CA THR A 78 -0.92 3.86 -1.50
C THR A 78 -0.02 2.78 -0.89
N ASN A 79 -0.02 1.60 -1.52
CA ASN A 79 1.00 0.59 -1.29
C ASN A 79 2.18 0.83 -2.24
N TYR A 80 3.39 0.82 -1.71
CA TYR A 80 4.65 0.94 -2.43
C TYR A 80 5.41 -0.36 -2.27
N ARG A 81 5.61 -1.08 -3.38
CA ARG A 81 6.50 -2.24 -3.44
C ARG A 81 7.76 -1.81 -4.16
N LEU A 82 8.83 -1.53 -3.43
CA LEU A 82 10.07 -1.02 -3.98
C LEU A 82 11.19 -2.04 -3.80
N VAL A 83 12.15 -2.00 -4.73
CA VAL A 83 13.48 -2.57 -4.53
C VAL A 83 14.43 -1.42 -4.26
N VAL A 84 15.05 -1.43 -3.09
CA VAL A 84 15.98 -0.38 -2.66
C VAL A 84 17.39 -0.92 -2.55
N ALA A 85 18.36 -0.09 -2.92
CA ALA A 85 19.77 -0.34 -2.68
C ALA A 85 20.18 0.29 -1.35
N ALA A 86 20.87 -0.47 -0.51
CA ALA A 86 21.43 0.03 0.74
C ALA A 86 22.82 -0.57 0.98
N THR A 87 23.71 0.22 1.57
CA THR A 87 25.05 -0.21 1.98
C THR A 87 25.12 -0.36 3.49
N LYS A 88 26.10 -1.12 3.98
CA LYS A 88 26.45 -1.13 5.39
C LYS A 88 27.59 -0.14 5.63
N PRO A 89 27.43 0.87 6.51
CA PRO A 89 28.52 1.76 6.88
C PRO A 89 29.73 0.98 7.41
N GLY A 90 30.93 1.37 6.98
CA GLY A 90 32.18 0.67 7.30
C GLY A 90 32.37 -0.69 6.61
N GLY A 91 31.48 -1.06 5.67
CA GLY A 91 31.67 -2.21 4.79
C GLY A 91 32.60 -1.93 3.61
N ASP A 92 32.66 -2.88 2.68
CA ASP A 92 33.42 -2.81 1.42
C ASP A 92 32.85 -1.81 0.38
N GLY A 93 31.80 -1.07 0.75
CA GLY A 93 31.08 -0.15 -0.14
C GLY A 93 30.06 -0.84 -1.05
N SER A 94 29.93 -2.17 -1.00
CA SER A 94 28.99 -2.92 -1.83
C SER A 94 27.54 -2.65 -1.40
N ALA A 95 26.72 -2.21 -2.34
CA ALA A 95 25.29 -2.05 -2.13
C ALA A 95 24.58 -3.40 -2.31
N ALA A 96 23.68 -3.72 -1.37
CA ALA A 96 22.76 -4.84 -1.50
C ALA A 96 21.35 -4.34 -1.85
N GLU A 97 20.60 -5.15 -2.58
CA GLU A 97 19.20 -4.87 -2.89
C GLU A 97 18.24 -5.50 -1.88
N TYR A 98 17.14 -4.80 -1.61
CA TYR A 98 16.12 -5.21 -0.65
C TYR A 98 14.72 -4.98 -1.23
N ASP A 99 13.86 -6.01 -1.19
CA ASP A 99 12.42 -5.92 -1.44
C ASP A 99 11.75 -5.31 -0.20
N CYS A 100 11.09 -4.17 -0.36
CA CYS A 100 10.33 -3.53 0.68
C CYS A 100 8.88 -3.28 0.27
N LEU A 101 7.98 -3.38 1.25
CA LEU A 101 6.56 -3.06 1.11
C LEU A 101 6.20 -2.03 2.16
N VAL A 102 5.78 -0.85 1.72
CA VAL A 102 5.35 0.26 2.55
C VAL A 102 3.91 0.61 2.20
N TRP A 103 3.10 0.94 3.20
CA TRP A 103 1.81 1.59 2.99
C TRP A 103 1.87 3.01 3.54
N GLY A 104 1.22 3.96 2.89
CA GLY A 104 1.13 5.32 3.42
C GLY A 104 0.23 6.23 2.60
N VAL A 105 -0.12 7.39 3.17
CA VAL A 105 -0.83 8.46 2.48
C VAL A 105 0.13 9.64 2.31
N PRO A 106 0.60 9.96 1.08
CA PRO A 106 1.49 11.10 0.87
C PRO A 106 0.90 12.40 1.41
N GLY A 107 1.69 13.13 2.20
CA GLY A 107 1.28 14.42 2.76
C GLY A 107 0.32 14.36 3.95
N SER A 108 -0.16 13.18 4.37
CA SER A 108 -1.01 13.07 5.56
C SER A 108 -0.18 13.18 6.84
N ARG A 109 -0.69 13.97 7.79
CA ARG A 109 -0.15 14.04 9.17
C ARG A 109 -0.81 13.03 10.11
N SER A 110 -2.00 12.57 9.77
CA SER A 110 -2.80 11.63 10.56
C SER A 110 -2.50 10.18 10.17
N ASP A 111 -2.15 9.95 8.90
CA ASP A 111 -1.89 8.62 8.34
C ASP A 111 -0.42 8.49 7.97
N THR A 112 0.38 8.09 8.96
CA THR A 112 1.81 7.89 8.79
C THR A 112 2.13 6.64 7.96
N TRP A 113 3.32 6.63 7.39
CA TRP A 113 3.83 5.48 6.64
C TRP A 113 4.09 4.29 7.56
N LYS A 114 3.86 3.09 7.03
CA LYS A 114 4.00 1.82 7.75
C LYS A 114 4.85 0.86 6.91
N LEU A 115 5.99 0.45 7.45
CA LEU A 115 6.81 -0.60 6.85
C LEU A 115 6.15 -1.96 7.13
N ARG A 116 5.73 -2.65 6.08
CA ARG A 116 5.07 -3.97 6.16
C ARG A 116 6.02 -5.13 5.88
N ARG A 117 7.03 -4.90 5.05
CA ARG A 117 8.04 -5.90 4.68
C ARG A 117 9.35 -5.23 4.35
N PHE A 118 10.45 -5.88 4.73
CA PHE A 118 11.80 -5.54 4.27
C PHE A 118 12.64 -6.82 4.25
N ARG A 119 13.13 -7.23 3.07
CA ARG A 119 13.90 -8.47 2.90
C ARG A 119 15.04 -8.26 1.91
N LYS A 120 16.23 -8.75 2.26
CA LYS A 120 17.37 -8.76 1.33
C LYS A 120 17.05 -9.68 0.15
N ILE A 121 17.36 -9.23 -1.06
CA ILE A 121 17.29 -10.06 -2.27
C ILE A 121 18.60 -10.85 -2.34
N GLN A 122 18.52 -12.17 -2.45
CA GLN A 122 19.69 -13.00 -2.70
C GLN A 122 20.08 -12.84 -4.17
N SER A 123 21.31 -12.37 -4.39
CA SER A 123 22.00 -12.37 -5.68
C SER A 123 22.57 -13.74 -5.99
#